data_AF-A0A5C8T577-F1
#
_entry.id   AF-A0A5C8T577-F1
#
_cell.length_a   1.000
_cell.length_b   1.000
_cell.length_c   1.000
_cell.angle_alpha   90.00
_cell.angle_beta   90.00
_cell.angle_gamma   90.00
#
_symmetry.space_group_name_H-M   'P 1'
#
loop_
_entity.id
_entity.type
_entity.pdbx_description
1 polymer ?
#
loop_
_entity_poly.entity_id
_entity_poly.type
_entity_poly.pdbx_seq_one_letter_code
_entity_poly.pdbx_strand_id
1 'polypeptide(L)'
;MTVRKPRTASTAQLAQTLTYFDGPQVALLRTDRNREMLAVHVDRDDMNHAMFACEINKSTLRKYMDQRFDLRYTFTDSEYGIKHYFFDWDSMHDKIVKLKIATKDEIENEDFYPEPGFFSRHHTREYAAPARAAAEAQKYKIDGTWDASDFSKFYGRISDLYAVMTLSSSKLIKSVAEIDLIFVRQTISHYMWRGGGSYVNFYDSVFE
;
A
#
# COMPACT_ATOMS: atom_id res chain seq x y z
N MET A 1 -13.30 -10.76 -35.23
CA MET A 1 -13.06 -10.68 -33.77
C MET A 1 -13.53 -9.33 -33.27
N THR A 2 -14.71 -9.27 -32.64
CA THR A 2 -15.26 -8.02 -32.12
C THR A 2 -14.59 -7.73 -30.78
N VAL A 3 -13.61 -6.82 -30.76
CA VAL A 3 -12.94 -6.39 -29.54
C VAL A 3 -13.98 -5.71 -28.65
N ARG A 4 -14.43 -6.39 -27.59
CA ARG A 4 -15.34 -5.82 -26.60
C ARG A 4 -14.60 -4.68 -25.90
N LYS A 5 -15.01 -3.43 -26.15
CA LYS A 5 -14.49 -2.26 -25.41
C LYS A 5 -14.60 -2.54 -23.90
N PRO A 6 -13.54 -2.30 -23.12
CA PRO A 6 -13.55 -2.57 -21.70
C PRO A 6 -14.60 -1.65 -21.05
N ARG A 7 -15.64 -2.27 -20.47
CA ARG A 7 -16.75 -1.57 -19.81
C ARG A 7 -16.24 -0.58 -18.76
N THR A 8 -16.70 0.66 -18.78
CA THR A 8 -16.33 1.75 -17.85
C THR A 8 -17.39 1.90 -16.76
N ALA A 9 -16.99 2.33 -15.56
CA ALA A 9 -17.93 2.76 -14.54
C ALA A 9 -18.50 4.15 -14.89
N SER A 10 -19.77 4.37 -14.57
CA SER A 10 -20.46 5.65 -14.81
C SER A 10 -20.71 6.43 -13.52
N THR A 11 -20.89 5.71 -12.42
CA THR A 11 -21.14 6.27 -11.09
C THR A 11 -20.37 5.48 -10.04
N ALA A 12 -20.12 6.12 -8.90
CA ALA A 12 -19.60 5.47 -7.71
C ALA A 12 -20.32 5.95 -6.46
N GLN A 13 -20.47 5.05 -5.50
CA GLN A 13 -21.01 5.35 -4.18
C GLN A 13 -19.87 5.54 -3.20
N LEU A 14 -19.88 6.63 -2.43
CA LEU A 14 -18.97 6.87 -1.34
C LEU A 14 -19.16 5.79 -0.27
N ALA A 15 -18.12 4.98 -0.07
CA ALA A 15 -18.07 4.03 1.03
C ALA A 15 -17.59 4.74 2.30
N GLN A 16 -16.46 5.45 2.21
CA GLN A 16 -15.87 6.14 3.35
C GLN A 16 -14.90 7.24 2.94
N THR A 17 -14.81 8.31 3.73
CA THR A 17 -13.70 9.28 3.66
C THR A 17 -12.55 8.78 4.53
N LEU A 18 -11.37 8.58 3.94
CA LEU A 18 -10.19 8.04 4.61
C LEU A 18 -9.34 9.13 5.27
N THR A 19 -9.17 10.27 4.61
CA THR A 19 -8.45 11.42 5.17
C THR A 19 -9.30 12.67 5.00
N TYR A 20 -9.50 13.39 6.11
CA TYR A 20 -10.22 14.66 6.17
C TYR A 20 -9.37 15.69 6.91
N PHE A 21 -9.14 16.84 6.29
CA PHE A 21 -8.44 17.98 6.89
C PHE A 21 -9.31 19.24 6.80
N ASP A 22 -9.19 20.00 5.70
CA ASP A 22 -10.07 21.13 5.36
C ASP A 22 -11.09 20.75 4.28
N GLY A 23 -11.48 19.47 4.30
CA GLY A 23 -12.20 18.81 3.21
C GLY A 23 -11.74 17.37 3.04
N PRO A 24 -12.45 16.61 2.19
CA PRO A 24 -12.12 15.22 1.88
C PRO A 24 -10.85 15.17 1.01
N GLN A 25 -9.75 14.72 1.60
CA GLN A 25 -8.47 14.60 0.89
C GLN A 25 -8.32 13.24 0.22
N VAL A 26 -8.79 12.18 0.90
CA VAL A 26 -8.80 10.82 0.35
C VAL A 26 -10.13 10.16 0.65
N ALA A 27 -10.72 9.51 -0.36
CA ALA A 27 -11.97 8.79 -0.24
C ALA A 27 -11.89 7.39 -0.85
N LEU A 28 -12.62 6.46 -0.23
CA LEU A 28 -12.91 5.13 -0.73
C LEU A 28 -14.33 5.12 -1.28
N LEU A 29 -14.45 4.73 -2.55
CA LEU A 29 -15.72 4.59 -3.23
C LEU A 29 -15.88 3.17 -3.77
N ARG A 30 -17.12 2.80 -4.06
CA ARG A 30 -17.48 1.58 -4.77
C ARG A 30 -18.19 1.93 -6.06
N THR A 31 -17.68 1.45 -7.19
CA THR A 31 -18.28 1.71 -8.51
C THR A 31 -19.60 0.96 -8.68
N ASP A 32 -20.42 1.41 -9.63
CA ASP A 32 -21.61 0.68 -10.14
C ASP A 32 -21.32 -0.75 -10.64
N ARG A 33 -20.05 -1.07 -10.85
CA ARG A 33 -19.54 -2.41 -11.22
C ARG A 33 -19.05 -3.22 -10.03
N ASN A 34 -19.31 -2.76 -8.80
CA ASN A 34 -18.90 -3.40 -7.55
C ASN A 34 -17.38 -3.58 -7.42
N ARG A 35 -16.61 -2.61 -7.93
CA ARG A 35 -15.16 -2.53 -7.74
C ARG A 35 -14.82 -1.39 -6.78
N GLU A 36 -13.71 -1.54 -6.07
CA GLU A 36 -13.24 -0.54 -5.12
C GLU A 36 -12.48 0.56 -5.88
N MET A 37 -12.54 1.77 -5.37
CA MET A 37 -11.94 2.94 -5.99
C MET A 37 -11.36 3.84 -4.90
N LEU A 38 -10.11 4.25 -5.08
CA LEU A 38 -9.50 5.29 -4.25
C LEU A 38 -9.56 6.60 -5.01
N ALA A 39 -9.85 7.68 -4.29
CA ALA A 39 -9.88 9.02 -4.83
C ALA A 39 -9.05 9.96 -3.95
N VAL A 40 -8.33 10.87 -4.59
CA VAL A 40 -7.51 11.92 -3.97
C VAL A 40 -7.96 13.28 -4.48
N HIS A 41 -7.97 14.27 -3.60
CA HIS A 41 -8.23 15.64 -3.98
C HIS A 41 -7.11 16.17 -4.89
N VAL A 42 -7.47 16.89 -5.94
CA VAL A 42 -6.54 17.54 -6.87
C VAL A 42 -7.05 18.92 -7.23
N ASP A 43 -6.14 19.83 -7.56
CA ASP A 43 -6.51 21.15 -8.02
C ASP A 43 -6.84 21.10 -9.52
N ARG A 44 -8.05 21.56 -9.88
CA ARG A 44 -8.52 21.55 -11.26
C ARG A 44 -9.54 22.67 -11.48
N ASP A 45 -9.28 23.53 -12.46
CA ASP A 45 -10.07 24.75 -12.67
C ASP A 45 -11.53 24.53 -13.11
N ASP A 46 -11.87 23.34 -13.62
CA ASP A 46 -13.22 23.02 -14.14
C ASP A 46 -14.17 22.42 -13.08
N MET A 47 -13.71 22.23 -11.83
CA MET A 47 -14.50 21.65 -10.73
C MET A 47 -14.21 22.39 -9.42
N ASN A 48 -15.19 22.45 -8.51
CA ASN A 48 -15.00 23.14 -7.23
C ASN A 48 -14.12 22.31 -6.28
N HIS A 49 -14.46 21.03 -6.12
CA HIS A 49 -13.69 20.08 -5.32
C HIS A 49 -13.37 18.84 -6.17
N ALA A 50 -12.35 18.97 -7.02
CA ALA A 50 -11.99 17.92 -7.95
C ALA A 50 -11.33 16.74 -7.23
N MET A 51 -11.78 15.53 -7.56
CA MET A 51 -11.23 14.29 -7.05
C MET A 51 -10.72 13.45 -8.20
N PHE A 52 -9.43 13.11 -8.17
CA PHE A 52 -8.81 12.16 -9.09
C PHE A 52 -8.88 10.75 -8.49
N ALA A 53 -9.40 9.79 -9.24
CA ALA A 53 -9.73 8.48 -8.72
C ALA A 53 -9.23 7.34 -9.60
N CYS A 54 -8.82 6.23 -8.99
CA CYS A 54 -8.39 5.04 -9.69
C CYS A 54 -9.19 3.80 -9.26
N GLU A 55 -9.60 2.99 -10.24
CA GLU A 55 -10.27 1.71 -9.98
C GLU A 55 -9.25 0.64 -9.57
N ILE A 56 -9.41 0.05 -8.39
CA ILE A 56 -8.49 -0.94 -7.83
C ILE A 56 -9.17 -2.25 -7.49
N ASN A 57 -8.38 -3.32 -7.45
CA ASN A 57 -8.84 -4.62 -6.98
C ASN A 57 -8.78 -4.71 -5.43
N LYS A 58 -9.51 -5.66 -4.85
CA LYS A 58 -9.55 -5.87 -3.39
C LYS A 58 -8.19 -6.21 -2.78
N SER A 59 -7.30 -6.87 -3.54
CA SER A 59 -5.95 -7.21 -3.08
C SER A 59 -5.09 -5.96 -2.92
N THR A 60 -5.11 -5.06 -3.91
CA THR A 60 -4.41 -3.77 -3.90
C THR A 60 -4.96 -2.87 -2.80
N LEU A 61 -6.28 -2.80 -2.64
CA LEU A 61 -6.89 -2.07 -1.52
C LEU A 61 -6.39 -2.60 -0.18
N ARG A 62 -6.36 -3.92 0.00
CA ARG A 62 -5.85 -4.53 1.24
C ARG A 62 -4.38 -4.19 1.47
N LYS A 63 -3.54 -4.26 0.43
CA LYS A 63 -2.11 -3.87 0.53
C LYS A 63 -1.93 -2.40 0.90
N TYR A 64 -2.76 -1.51 0.37
CA TYR A 64 -2.79 -0.09 0.76
C TYR A 64 -3.18 0.08 2.24
N MET A 65 -4.27 -0.57 2.68
CA MET A 65 -4.73 -0.55 4.08
C MET A 65 -3.70 -1.17 5.04
N ASP A 66 -2.97 -2.19 4.58
CA ASP A 66 -1.86 -2.84 5.32
C ASP A 66 -0.53 -2.06 5.22
N GLN A 67 -0.53 -0.87 4.60
CA GLN A 67 0.65 0.02 4.43
C GLN A 67 1.81 -0.62 3.67
N ARG A 68 1.51 -1.58 2.80
CA ARG A 68 2.50 -2.17 1.89
C ARG A 68 2.68 -1.34 0.63
N PHE A 69 1.62 -0.67 0.19
CA PHE A 69 1.62 0.24 -0.96
C PHE A 69 1.20 1.63 -0.51
N ASP A 70 1.88 2.66 -1.01
CA ASP A 70 1.47 4.06 -0.82
C ASP A 70 0.38 4.43 -1.82
N LEU A 71 -0.22 5.61 -1.65
CA LEU A 71 -1.30 6.05 -2.52
C LEU A 71 -0.80 6.19 -3.97
N ARG A 72 0.39 6.75 -4.17
CA ARG A 72 0.98 6.92 -5.51
C ARG A 72 1.12 5.60 -6.25
N TYR A 73 1.65 4.56 -5.61
CA TYR A 73 1.77 3.23 -6.20
C TYR A 73 0.42 2.67 -6.64
N THR A 74 -0.66 2.91 -5.86
CA THR A 74 -2.00 2.45 -6.28
C THR A 74 -2.54 3.15 -7.53
N PHE A 75 -2.05 4.35 -7.84
CA PHE A 75 -2.45 5.11 -9.03
C PHE A 75 -1.53 4.85 -10.23
N THR A 76 -0.26 4.51 -10.01
CA THR A 76 0.73 4.30 -11.08
C THR A 76 0.90 2.85 -11.52
N ASP A 77 0.51 1.86 -10.70
CA ASP A 77 0.72 0.45 -11.01
C ASP A 77 -0.10 0.00 -12.24
N SER A 78 0.59 -0.09 -13.38
CA SER A 78 0.00 -0.33 -14.69
C SER A 78 -0.37 -1.78 -14.96
N GLU A 79 -0.03 -2.72 -14.06
CA GLU A 79 -0.21 -4.17 -14.25
C GLU A 79 -1.66 -4.58 -14.56
N TYR A 80 -2.66 -3.74 -14.23
CA TYR A 80 -4.08 -4.09 -14.33
C TYR A 80 -4.90 -3.22 -15.29
N GLY A 81 -4.28 -2.34 -16.09
CA GLY A 81 -5.03 -1.43 -16.96
C GLY A 81 -5.97 -0.54 -16.14
N ILE A 82 -5.39 0.09 -15.11
CA ILE A 82 -6.11 0.95 -14.17
C ILE A 82 -6.80 2.05 -14.95
N LYS A 83 -8.09 2.23 -14.66
CA LYS A 83 -8.89 3.31 -15.21
C LYS A 83 -8.91 4.44 -14.21
N HIS A 84 -8.51 5.61 -14.66
CA HIS A 84 -8.57 6.83 -13.90
C HIS A 84 -9.82 7.63 -14.24
N TYR A 85 -10.33 8.33 -13.24
CA TYR A 85 -11.57 9.06 -13.28
C TYR A 85 -11.41 10.39 -12.56
N PHE A 86 -12.22 11.35 -12.95
CA PHE A 86 -12.45 12.59 -12.21
C PHE A 86 -13.91 12.67 -11.79
N PHE A 87 -14.15 13.26 -10.64
CA PHE A 87 -15.49 13.68 -10.21
C PHE A 87 -15.39 14.90 -9.31
N ASP A 88 -16.47 15.67 -9.24
CA ASP A 88 -16.59 16.78 -8.31
C ASP A 88 -17.26 16.28 -7.02
N TRP A 89 -16.59 16.46 -5.88
CA TRP A 89 -17.11 16.09 -4.57
C TRP A 89 -18.42 16.82 -4.25
N ASP A 90 -18.56 18.08 -4.66
CA ASP A 90 -19.74 18.91 -4.35
C ASP A 90 -20.97 18.50 -5.19
N SER A 91 -20.74 17.79 -6.30
CA SER A 91 -21.82 17.25 -7.14
C SER A 91 -22.47 15.98 -6.56
N MET A 92 -22.02 15.51 -5.39
CA MET A 92 -22.47 14.28 -4.77
C MET A 92 -23.92 14.40 -4.26
N HIS A 93 -24.78 13.47 -4.68
CA HIS A 93 -26.16 13.35 -4.20
C HIS A 93 -26.38 11.93 -3.66
N ASP A 94 -26.96 11.78 -2.47
CA ASP A 94 -27.18 10.49 -1.80
C ASP A 94 -25.94 9.59 -1.72
N LYS A 95 -24.77 10.19 -1.48
CA LYS A 95 -23.46 9.51 -1.47
C LYS A 95 -23.05 8.93 -2.83
N ILE A 96 -23.68 9.33 -3.93
CA ILE A 96 -23.36 8.88 -5.29
C ILE A 96 -22.76 10.04 -6.08
N VAL A 97 -21.67 9.78 -6.79
CA VAL A 97 -21.01 10.72 -7.71
C VAL A 97 -21.03 10.19 -9.13
N LYS A 98 -21.10 11.11 -10.10
CA LYS A 98 -20.93 10.81 -11.52
C LYS A 98 -19.43 10.84 -11.86
N LEU A 99 -18.97 9.81 -12.56
CA LEU A 99 -17.57 9.67 -12.93
C LEU A 99 -17.34 10.15 -14.37
N LYS A 100 -16.34 10.99 -14.57
CA LYS A 100 -15.78 11.33 -15.88
C LYS A 100 -14.50 10.52 -16.06
N ILE A 101 -14.38 9.76 -17.15
CA ILE A 101 -13.14 9.03 -17.42
C ILE A 101 -12.02 10.02 -17.77
N ALA A 102 -10.84 9.82 -17.20
CA ALA A 102 -9.67 10.62 -17.54
C ALA A 102 -9.23 10.35 -18.98
N THR A 103 -8.85 11.40 -19.70
CA THR A 103 -8.21 11.29 -21.02
C THR A 103 -6.76 10.84 -20.87
N LYS A 104 -6.11 10.45 -21.97
CA LYS A 104 -4.69 10.07 -21.93
C LYS A 104 -3.80 11.22 -21.44
N ASP A 105 -4.02 12.41 -21.97
CA ASP A 105 -3.27 13.61 -21.62
C ASP A 105 -3.43 13.96 -20.13
N GLU A 106 -4.62 13.74 -19.56
CA GLU A 106 -4.88 13.93 -18.13
C GLU A 106 -4.17 12.86 -17.28
N ILE A 107 -4.06 11.62 -17.76
CA ILE A 107 -3.37 10.52 -17.05
C ILE A 107 -1.84 10.73 -17.08
N GLU A 108 -1.32 11.39 -18.11
CA GLU A 108 0.11 11.73 -18.24
C GLU A 108 0.49 12.97 -17.42
N ASN A 109 -0.48 13.72 -16.89
CA ASN A 109 -0.21 14.84 -16.00
C ASN A 109 0.15 14.35 -14.58
N GLU A 110 1.43 14.47 -14.24
CA GLU A 110 1.98 14.10 -12.92
C GLU A 110 1.41 14.93 -11.77
N ASP A 111 0.90 16.14 -12.02
CA ASP A 111 0.36 17.02 -10.97
C ASP A 111 -0.89 16.44 -10.30
N PHE A 112 -1.59 15.52 -10.97
CA PHE A 112 -2.76 14.83 -10.40
C PHE A 112 -2.38 13.63 -9.53
N TYR A 113 -1.13 13.18 -9.58
CA TYR A 113 -0.69 12.04 -8.80
C TYR A 113 -0.26 12.47 -7.40
N PRO A 114 -0.63 11.71 -6.37
CA PRO A 114 -0.21 12.03 -5.02
C PRO A 114 1.31 11.91 -4.89
N GLU A 115 1.86 12.64 -3.93
CA GLU A 115 3.27 12.54 -3.60
C GLU A 115 3.63 11.12 -3.11
N PRO A 116 4.85 10.63 -3.43
CA PRO A 116 5.33 9.35 -2.91
C PRO A 116 5.35 9.33 -1.37
N GLY A 117 5.04 8.18 -0.78
CA GLY A 117 5.10 8.00 0.67
C GLY A 117 3.85 8.49 1.43
N PHE A 118 2.81 8.94 0.74
CA PHE A 118 1.53 9.23 1.38
C PHE A 118 0.79 7.94 1.76
N PHE A 119 0.83 7.60 3.05
CA PHE A 119 0.03 6.55 3.66
C PHE A 119 -1.03 7.18 4.55
N SER A 120 -2.29 6.76 4.41
CA SER A 120 -3.35 7.16 5.36
C SER A 120 -3.18 6.36 6.67
N ARG A 121 -2.16 6.70 7.47
CA ARG A 121 -1.84 6.04 8.76
C ARG A 121 -2.83 6.39 9.87
N HIS A 122 -3.41 7.58 9.80
CA HIS A 122 -4.38 8.08 10.76
C HIS A 122 -5.60 8.55 10.00
N HIS A 123 -6.51 7.62 9.73
CA HIS A 123 -7.83 8.00 9.26
C HIS A 123 -8.47 8.90 10.32
N THR A 124 -8.82 10.13 9.96
CA THR A 124 -9.53 11.05 10.87
C THR A 124 -10.96 10.60 11.17
N ARG A 125 -11.43 9.52 10.52
CA ARG A 125 -12.69 8.83 10.82
C ARG A 125 -12.44 7.34 11.01
N GLU A 126 -13.08 6.76 12.03
CA GLU A 126 -12.96 5.33 12.35
C GLU A 126 -13.28 4.46 11.12
N TYR A 127 -12.31 3.67 10.69
CA TYR A 127 -12.50 2.65 9.66
C TYR A 127 -13.11 1.41 10.33
N ALA A 128 -14.26 0.96 9.84
CA ALA A 128 -14.79 -0.37 10.16
C ALA A 128 -13.96 -1.44 9.42
N ALA A 129 -12.67 -1.52 9.73
CA ALA A 129 -11.85 -2.67 9.38
C ALA A 129 -12.50 -3.92 9.97
N PRO A 130 -12.43 -5.07 9.29
CA PRO A 130 -12.49 -6.33 10.03
C PRO A 130 -11.43 -6.23 11.13
N ALA A 131 -11.85 -6.34 12.40
CA ALA A 131 -11.05 -6.06 13.58
C ALA A 131 -9.58 -6.42 13.32
N ARG A 132 -8.74 -5.39 13.13
CA ARG A 132 -7.31 -5.58 13.05
C ARG A 132 -6.98 -6.32 14.34
N ALA A 133 -6.46 -7.55 14.25
CA ALA A 133 -6.01 -8.26 15.45
C ALA A 133 -5.22 -7.25 16.26
N ALA A 134 -5.71 -6.95 17.48
CA ALA A 134 -5.22 -5.85 18.28
C ALA A 134 -3.71 -5.86 18.18
N ALA A 135 -3.09 -4.73 17.80
CA ALA A 135 -1.65 -4.66 17.65
C ALA A 135 -1.05 -5.15 18.97
N GLU A 136 -0.60 -6.40 19.00
CA GLU A 136 -0.15 -7.02 20.21
C GLU A 136 1.06 -6.20 20.63
N ALA A 137 0.99 -5.60 21.81
CA ALA A 137 2.12 -4.89 22.37
C ALA A 137 3.26 -5.92 22.54
N GLN A 138 4.15 -5.98 21.55
CA GLN A 138 5.29 -6.88 21.58
C GLN A 138 6.27 -6.35 22.62
N LYS A 139 6.28 -7.00 23.78
CA LYS A 139 7.24 -6.73 24.84
C LYS A 139 8.50 -7.52 24.58
N TYR A 140 9.55 -6.83 24.18
CA TYR A 140 10.88 -7.42 24.09
C TYR A 140 11.53 -7.38 25.47
N LYS A 141 11.90 -8.55 25.99
CA LYS A 141 12.73 -8.63 27.19
C LYS A 141 14.16 -8.41 26.77
N ILE A 142 14.76 -7.39 27.36
CA ILE A 142 16.13 -7.00 27.12
C ILE A 142 16.99 -7.60 28.24
N ASP A 143 18.10 -8.25 27.92
CA ASP A 143 19.15 -8.59 28.88
C ASP A 143 20.33 -7.62 28.78
N GLY A 144 21.10 -7.50 29.86
CA GLY A 144 22.30 -6.67 29.91
C GLY A 144 22.07 -5.17 30.11
N THR A 145 23.17 -4.42 30.08
CA THR A 145 23.18 -2.96 30.20
C THR A 145 23.07 -2.35 28.82
N TRP A 146 22.03 -1.55 28.58
CA TRP A 146 21.80 -0.91 27.29
C TRP A 146 22.14 0.56 27.37
N ASP A 147 22.92 1.03 26.40
CA ASP A 147 23.16 2.45 26.21
C ASP A 147 22.10 3.04 25.27
N ALA A 148 21.90 4.36 25.33
CA ALA A 148 20.98 5.07 24.45
C ALA A 148 21.31 4.86 22.96
N SER A 149 22.59 4.64 22.66
CA SER A 149 23.08 4.35 21.31
C SER A 149 22.71 2.94 20.79
N ASP A 150 22.30 2.02 21.66
CA ASP A 150 21.87 0.68 21.27
C ASP A 150 20.40 0.66 20.82
N PHE A 151 19.57 1.57 21.35
CA PHE A 151 18.18 1.72 20.93
C PHE A 151 18.05 2.21 19.47
N SER A 152 18.97 3.04 18.99
CA SER A 152 18.98 3.47 17.59
C SER A 152 19.31 2.31 16.64
N LYS A 153 20.16 1.38 17.07
CA LYS A 153 20.52 0.16 16.32
C LYS A 153 19.43 -0.93 16.42
N PHE A 154 18.68 -0.96 17.52
CA PHE A 154 17.61 -1.92 17.74
C PHE A 154 16.51 -1.84 16.69
N TYR A 155 16.10 -0.62 16.32
CA TYR A 155 15.09 -0.43 15.28
C TYR A 155 15.53 -0.98 13.92
N GLY A 156 16.78 -0.74 13.54
CA GLY A 156 17.38 -1.30 12.33
C GLY A 156 17.35 -2.83 12.34
N ARG A 157 17.81 -3.45 13.44
CA ARG A 157 17.85 -4.91 13.58
C ARG A 157 16.46 -5.57 13.54
N ILE A 158 15.45 -4.92 14.13
CA ILE A 158 14.06 -5.36 14.07
C ILE A 158 13.55 -5.28 12.61
N SER A 159 13.83 -4.16 11.93
CA SER A 159 13.45 -3.97 10.52
C SER A 159 14.08 -5.02 9.61
N ASP A 160 15.36 -5.34 9.80
CA ASP A 160 16.06 -6.37 9.05
C ASP A 160 15.46 -7.76 9.26
N LEU A 161 15.07 -8.08 10.50
CA LEU A 161 14.39 -9.34 10.82
C LEU A 161 13.04 -9.44 10.11
N TYR A 162 12.26 -8.36 10.09
CA TYR A 162 11.00 -8.32 9.35
C TYR A 162 11.21 -8.39 7.84
N ALA A 163 12.27 -7.79 7.30
CA ALA A 163 12.63 -7.91 5.89
C ALA A 163 12.93 -9.38 5.52
N VAL A 164 13.74 -10.08 6.34
CA VAL A 164 14.04 -11.51 6.16
C VAL A 164 12.79 -12.38 6.30
N MET A 165 11.91 -12.11 7.28
CA MET A 165 10.63 -12.83 7.42
C MET A 165 9.70 -12.58 6.23
N THR A 166 9.70 -11.36 5.69
CA THR A 166 8.88 -11.01 4.52
C THR A 166 9.42 -11.69 3.26
N LEU A 167 10.74 -11.74 3.07
CA LEU A 167 11.38 -12.46 1.98
C LEU A 167 11.06 -13.96 2.05
N SER A 168 11.21 -14.57 3.23
CA SER A 168 10.90 -15.99 3.44
C SER A 168 9.40 -16.33 3.29
N SER A 169 8.51 -15.38 3.57
CA SER A 169 7.06 -15.54 3.42
C SER A 169 6.55 -15.16 2.01
N SER A 170 7.36 -14.44 1.23
CA SER A 170 6.98 -14.00 -0.11
C SER A 170 6.98 -15.19 -1.07
N LYS A 171 5.98 -15.23 -1.94
CA LYS A 171 5.83 -16.26 -2.98
C LYS A 171 6.99 -16.29 -4.01
N LEU A 172 8.01 -15.45 -3.87
CA LEU A 172 9.25 -15.48 -4.67
C LEU A 172 10.02 -16.80 -4.47
N ILE A 173 9.89 -17.45 -3.31
CA ILE A 173 10.53 -18.75 -3.03
C ILE A 173 9.59 -19.93 -3.35
N LYS A 174 8.74 -19.79 -4.38
CA LYS A 174 7.94 -20.92 -4.90
C LYS A 174 8.56 -21.58 -6.13
N SER A 175 9.58 -20.96 -6.73
CA SER A 175 10.31 -21.52 -7.89
C SER A 175 11.75 -21.91 -7.56
N VAL A 176 12.13 -21.88 -6.29
CA VAL A 176 13.47 -22.22 -5.85
C VAL A 176 13.46 -23.67 -5.36
N ALA A 177 14.44 -24.46 -5.77
CA ALA A 177 14.52 -25.88 -5.43
C ALA A 177 14.49 -26.06 -3.90
N GLU A 178 13.90 -27.16 -3.42
CA GLU A 178 13.75 -27.48 -2.00
C GLU A 178 15.10 -27.45 -1.23
N ILE A 179 16.21 -27.62 -1.96
CA ILE A 179 17.59 -27.55 -1.50
C ILE A 179 17.98 -26.14 -1.04
N ASP A 180 17.60 -25.09 -1.76
CA ASP A 180 18.01 -23.72 -1.42
C ASP A 180 17.22 -23.19 -0.21
N LEU A 181 15.98 -23.66 -0.02
CA LEU A 181 15.20 -23.40 1.18
C LEU A 181 15.83 -24.01 2.43
N ILE A 182 16.42 -25.20 2.30
CA ILE A 182 17.17 -25.86 3.38
C ILE A 182 18.46 -25.09 3.66
N PHE A 183 19.18 -24.69 2.60
CA PHE A 183 20.39 -23.86 2.73
C PHE A 183 20.11 -22.54 3.45
N VAL A 184 19.13 -21.76 2.99
CA VAL A 184 18.75 -20.49 3.63
C VAL A 184 18.34 -20.69 5.08
N ARG A 185 17.56 -21.74 5.39
CA ARG A 185 17.18 -22.06 6.79
C ARG A 185 18.39 -22.42 7.64
N GLN A 186 19.32 -23.24 7.12
CA GLN A 186 20.53 -23.62 7.83
C GLN A 186 21.44 -22.42 8.06
N THR A 187 21.67 -21.59 7.05
CA THR A 187 22.47 -20.36 7.13
C THR A 187 21.88 -19.37 8.13
N ILE A 188 20.57 -19.11 8.07
CA ILE A 188 19.89 -18.25 9.06
C ILE A 188 20.07 -18.81 10.48
N SER A 189 19.89 -20.12 10.67
CA SER A 189 20.02 -20.75 11.99
C SER A 189 21.46 -20.72 12.54
N HIS A 190 22.45 -20.79 11.66
CA HIS A 190 23.86 -20.92 12.04
C HIS A 190 24.51 -19.58 12.39
N TYR A 191 24.19 -18.52 11.64
CA TYR A 191 24.89 -17.23 11.75
C TYR A 191 24.18 -16.20 12.65
N MET A 192 22.84 -16.23 12.76
CA MET A 192 22.06 -15.19 13.48
C MET A 192 22.39 -15.02 14.98
N TRP A 193 23.12 -15.95 15.62
CA TRP A 193 23.27 -15.98 17.08
C TRP A 193 24.72 -15.94 17.59
N ARG A 194 25.70 -15.61 16.74
CA ARG A 194 27.13 -15.68 17.12
C ARG A 194 27.84 -14.32 17.28
N GLY A 195 27.11 -13.22 17.31
CA GLY A 195 27.65 -11.87 17.58
C GLY A 195 28.12 -11.10 16.34
N GLY A 196 28.68 -9.90 16.55
CA GLY A 196 28.77 -8.82 15.55
C GLY A 196 29.53 -9.11 14.25
N GLY A 197 30.45 -10.09 14.23
CA GLY A 197 31.17 -10.50 13.00
C GLY A 197 30.43 -11.52 12.13
N SER A 198 29.32 -12.08 12.60
CA SER A 198 28.58 -13.13 11.88
C SER A 198 27.70 -12.61 10.74
N TYR A 199 27.35 -11.33 10.75
CA TYR A 199 26.50 -10.71 9.73
C TYR A 199 27.20 -10.54 8.38
N VAL A 200 28.50 -10.23 8.36
CA VAL A 200 29.26 -10.08 7.11
C VAL A 200 29.30 -11.42 6.37
N ASN A 201 29.65 -12.49 7.08
CA ASN A 201 29.68 -13.84 6.52
C ASN A 201 28.30 -14.37 6.13
N PHE A 202 27.23 -13.92 6.80
CA PHE A 202 25.85 -14.25 6.42
C PHE A 202 25.50 -13.68 5.05
N TYR A 203 25.77 -12.40 4.81
CA TYR A 203 25.47 -11.80 3.51
C TYR A 203 26.36 -12.36 2.40
N ASP A 204 27.65 -12.57 2.63
CA ASP A 204 28.54 -13.22 1.66
C ASP A 204 28.00 -14.61 1.27
N SER A 205 27.53 -15.40 2.24
CA SER A 205 27.00 -16.76 1.99
C SER A 205 25.63 -16.83 1.33
N VAL A 206 24.87 -15.72 1.30
CA VAL A 206 23.51 -15.67 0.71
C VAL A 206 23.54 -15.09 -0.71
N PHE A 207 24.61 -14.39 -1.08
CA PHE A 207 24.77 -13.75 -2.39
C PHE A 207 25.79 -14.43 -3.33
N GLU A 208 26.58 -15.41 -2.85
CA GLU A 208 27.30 -16.40 -3.67
C GLU A 208 26.40 -17.58 -4.05
#